data_AF-A0A2D6JYK7-F1
#
_entry.id   AF-A0A2D6JYK7-F1
#
_cell.length_a   1.000
_cell.length_b   1.000
_cell.length_c   1.000
_cell.angle_alpha   90.00
_cell.angle_beta   90.00
_cell.angle_gamma   90.00
#
_symmetry.space_group_name_H-M   'P 1'
#
loop_
_entity.id
_entity.type
_entity.pdbx_description
1 polymer ?
#
loop_
_entity_poly.entity_id
_entity_poly.type
_entity_poly.pdbx_seq_one_letter_code
_entity_poly.pdbx_strand_id
1 'polypeptide(L)'
;MRLSLCEAMADKGDFGEAIEMLDWVADHISELPDVRDQINVWWDLAEWRFSLDNRFEVTHALDHAFYTKMGENKEILNLYKLRCAEYWAEVSNFEDALSNVRSVELIDGKTDVWYTDIIQYIAFRQARIGDIAGVIETIRETSDPRQFMGLGFLRSHIIPTAARSATVDELFDLLHALEMISDPPSNKDIQLAATELAKNGRLKIAVNLMRNIPDPEFRAHSSIDLAKALSVQFPKPTIKEYLRAWR
;
A
#
# COMPACT_ATOMS: atom_id res chain seq x y z
N MET A 1 2.27 5.35 33.77
CA MET A 1 2.97 4.21 34.41
C MET A 1 2.46 2.86 33.94
N ARG A 2 1.17 2.69 33.59
CA ARG A 2 0.63 1.40 33.11
C ARG A 2 0.76 1.18 31.60
N LEU A 3 0.51 2.21 30.77
CA LEU A 3 0.76 2.17 29.32
C LEU A 3 2.20 1.75 28.95
N SER A 4 3.20 2.39 29.55
CA SER A 4 4.62 2.05 29.39
C SER A 4 4.98 0.62 29.81
N LEU A 5 4.16 -0.03 30.65
CA LEU A 5 4.35 -1.43 31.01
C LEU A 5 3.70 -2.36 29.98
N CYS A 6 2.52 -1.99 29.46
CA CYS A 6 1.89 -2.69 28.33
C CYS A 6 2.81 -2.69 27.10
N GLU A 7 3.37 -1.54 26.72
CA GLU A 7 4.32 -1.39 25.61
C GLU A 7 5.55 -2.28 25.81
N ALA A 8 6.15 -2.27 27.01
CA ALA A 8 7.32 -3.08 27.32
C ALA A 8 7.04 -4.61 27.33
N MET A 9 5.78 -5.02 27.49
CA MET A 9 5.34 -6.42 27.36
C MET A 9 5.12 -6.79 25.90
N ALA A 10 4.47 -5.93 25.12
CA ALA A 10 4.31 -6.11 23.68
C ALA A 10 5.67 -6.19 22.96
N ASP A 11 6.63 -5.34 23.33
CA ASP A 11 8.01 -5.36 22.81
C ASP A 11 8.75 -6.68 23.06
N LYS A 12 8.35 -7.45 24.08
CA LYS A 12 8.90 -8.77 24.40
C LYS A 12 8.15 -9.91 23.72
N GLY A 13 7.08 -9.60 22.99
CA GLY A 13 6.21 -10.58 22.32
C GLY A 13 5.11 -11.15 23.21
N ASP A 14 4.94 -10.63 24.43
CA ASP A 14 3.94 -11.11 25.41
C ASP A 14 2.57 -10.46 25.16
N PHE A 15 2.07 -10.54 23.92
CA PHE A 15 0.87 -9.81 23.47
C PHE A 15 -0.40 -10.17 24.24
N GLY A 16 -0.55 -11.42 24.71
CA GLY A 16 -1.74 -11.83 25.48
C GLY A 16 -1.88 -11.08 26.81
N GLU A 17 -0.81 -11.04 27.61
CA GLU A 17 -0.79 -10.31 28.88
C GLU A 17 -0.84 -8.79 28.66
N ALA A 18 -0.17 -8.32 27.61
CA ALA A 18 -0.21 -6.91 27.23
C ALA A 18 -1.64 -6.46 26.90
N ILE A 19 -2.41 -7.27 26.15
CA ILE A 19 -3.81 -6.99 25.80
C ILE A 19 -4.70 -7.03 27.04
N GLU A 20 -4.61 -8.04 27.91
CA GLU A 20 -5.41 -8.09 29.14
C GLU A 20 -5.21 -6.83 30.00
N MET A 21 -3.97 -6.37 30.10
CA MET A 21 -3.68 -5.17 30.87
C MET A 21 -4.14 -3.90 30.15
N LEU A 22 -4.08 -3.87 28.83
CA LEU A 22 -4.56 -2.75 28.04
C LEU A 22 -6.10 -2.68 28.02
N ASP A 23 -6.80 -3.82 28.04
CA ASP A 23 -8.25 -3.91 28.27
C ASP A 23 -8.64 -3.30 29.61
N TRP A 24 -7.88 -3.59 30.67
CA TRP A 24 -8.08 -2.95 31.97
C TRP A 24 -7.90 -1.43 31.89
N VAL A 25 -6.89 -0.94 31.15
CA VAL A 25 -6.68 0.51 30.94
C VAL A 25 -7.84 1.10 30.15
N ALA A 26 -8.37 0.38 29.17
CA ALA A 26 -9.52 0.78 28.37
C ALA A 26 -10.81 0.89 29.19
N ASP A 27 -11.02 0.02 30.19
CA ASP A 27 -12.12 0.12 31.14
C ASP A 27 -12.04 1.39 32.03
N HIS A 28 -10.84 1.95 32.18
CA HIS A 28 -10.56 3.14 33.00
C HIS A 28 -10.14 4.35 32.16
N ILE A 29 -10.44 4.32 30.86
CA ILE A 29 -9.96 5.30 29.86
C ILE A 29 -10.30 6.74 30.24
N SER A 30 -11.46 6.97 30.87
CA SER A 30 -11.91 8.30 31.30
C SER A 30 -11.05 8.92 32.40
N GLU A 31 -10.20 8.13 33.06
CA GLU A 31 -9.26 8.60 34.08
C GLU A 31 -7.98 9.17 33.46
N LEU A 32 -7.73 8.94 32.17
CA LEU A 32 -6.61 9.55 31.47
C LEU A 32 -6.90 11.03 31.18
N PRO A 33 -5.98 11.94 31.52
CA PRO A 33 -6.22 13.38 31.40
C PRO A 33 -6.17 13.89 29.96
N ASP A 34 -5.51 13.17 29.05
CA ASP A 34 -5.35 13.55 27.64
C ASP A 34 -6.18 12.62 26.74
N VAL A 35 -7.02 13.22 25.89
CA VAL A 35 -7.82 12.52 24.88
C VAL A 35 -6.93 11.76 23.89
N ARG A 36 -5.73 12.28 23.59
CA ARG A 36 -4.76 11.58 22.75
C ARG A 36 -4.28 10.28 23.38
N ASP A 37 -4.05 10.27 24.69
CA ASP A 37 -3.67 9.05 25.41
C ASP A 37 -4.83 8.06 25.47
N GLN A 38 -6.08 8.54 25.61
CA GLN A 38 -7.28 7.69 25.51
C GLN A 38 -7.40 7.03 24.14
N ILE A 39 -7.10 7.76 23.07
CA ILE A 39 -7.13 7.21 21.72
C ILE A 39 -6.02 6.18 21.52
N ASN A 40 -4.82 6.49 21.99
CA ASN A 40 -3.67 5.58 21.89
C ASN A 40 -3.91 4.25 22.62
N VAL A 41 -4.64 4.24 23.75
CA VAL A 41 -4.99 2.97 24.41
C VAL A 41 -5.90 2.10 23.55
N TRP A 42 -7.01 2.64 23.04
CA TRP A 42 -7.93 1.87 22.19
C TRP A 42 -7.26 1.46 20.87
N TRP A 43 -6.32 2.28 20.42
CA TRP A 43 -5.50 2.05 19.25
C TRP A 43 -4.50 0.90 19.42
N ASP A 44 -3.69 0.93 20.47
CA ASP A 44 -2.73 -0.14 20.78
C ASP A 44 -3.48 -1.45 21.00
N LEU A 45 -4.70 -1.39 21.56
CA LEU A 45 -5.56 -2.54 21.75
C LEU A 45 -6.02 -3.12 20.40
N ALA A 46 -6.41 -2.27 19.46
CA ALA A 46 -6.75 -2.69 18.11
C ALA A 46 -5.53 -3.29 17.37
N GLU A 47 -4.35 -2.67 17.46
CA GLU A 47 -3.12 -3.14 16.81
C GLU A 47 -2.64 -4.49 17.37
N TRP A 48 -2.70 -4.68 18.68
CA TRP A 48 -2.25 -5.93 19.30
C TRP A 48 -3.25 -7.06 19.11
N ARG A 49 -4.56 -6.77 19.16
CA ARG A 49 -5.60 -7.75 18.80
C ARG A 49 -5.52 -8.16 17.34
N PHE A 50 -5.13 -7.23 16.47
CA PHE A 50 -4.84 -7.51 15.08
C PHE A 50 -3.62 -8.43 14.92
N SER A 51 -2.57 -8.22 15.72
CA SER A 51 -1.39 -9.10 15.76
C SER A 51 -1.71 -10.53 16.22
N LEU A 52 -2.86 -10.74 16.88
CA LEU A 52 -3.40 -12.04 17.25
C LEU A 52 -4.47 -12.60 16.29
N ASP A 53 -4.68 -11.98 15.13
CA ASP A 53 -5.72 -12.31 14.13
C ASP A 53 -7.16 -12.28 14.71
N ASN A 54 -7.40 -11.54 15.81
CA ASN A 54 -8.71 -11.43 16.44
C ASN A 54 -9.54 -10.28 15.83
N ARG A 55 -9.94 -10.46 14.58
CA ARG A 55 -10.53 -9.43 13.70
C ARG A 55 -11.81 -8.78 14.22
N PHE A 56 -12.64 -9.52 14.96
CA PHE A 56 -13.90 -8.99 15.52
C PHE A 56 -13.65 -7.96 16.63
N GLU A 57 -12.65 -8.20 17.47
CA GLU A 57 -12.31 -7.32 18.58
C GLU A 57 -11.53 -6.08 18.15
N VAL A 58 -10.88 -6.13 16.97
CA VAL A 58 -10.25 -4.96 16.34
C VAL A 58 -11.30 -3.92 15.96
N THR A 59 -12.35 -4.34 15.24
CA THR A 59 -13.46 -3.44 14.88
C THR A 59 -14.18 -2.88 16.10
N HIS A 60 -14.32 -3.69 17.16
CA HIS A 60 -14.95 -3.25 18.41
C HIS A 60 -14.09 -2.23 19.16
N ALA A 61 -12.77 -2.46 19.26
CA ALA A 61 -11.84 -1.50 19.87
C ALA A 61 -11.78 -0.18 19.09
N LEU A 62 -11.80 -0.25 17.76
CA LEU A 62 -11.90 0.90 16.88
C LEU A 62 -13.23 1.67 17.11
N ASP A 63 -14.37 0.98 17.12
CA ASP A 63 -15.66 1.63 17.41
C ASP A 63 -15.69 2.27 18.80
N HIS A 64 -15.12 1.63 19.81
CA HIS A 64 -14.98 2.22 21.14
C HIS A 64 -14.08 3.46 21.14
N ALA A 65 -12.95 3.44 20.43
CA ALA A 65 -12.13 4.64 20.22
C ALA A 65 -12.98 5.79 19.66
N PHE A 66 -13.81 5.51 18.65
CA PHE A 66 -14.71 6.47 18.03
C PHE A 66 -15.77 7.04 19.00
N TYR A 67 -16.41 6.20 19.81
CA TYR A 67 -17.47 6.64 20.74
C TYR A 67 -16.95 7.34 22.01
N THR A 68 -15.68 7.18 22.39
CA THR A 68 -15.11 7.73 23.64
C THR A 68 -14.75 9.23 23.56
N LYS A 69 -15.50 10.05 22.79
CA LYS A 69 -15.38 11.53 22.58
C LYS A 69 -14.67 12.03 21.32
N MET A 70 -14.49 11.23 20.26
CA MET A 70 -13.91 11.73 19.00
C MET A 70 -14.80 12.70 18.20
N GLY A 71 -16.11 12.77 18.50
CA GLY A 71 -17.07 13.59 17.73
C GLY A 71 -16.79 15.10 17.72
N GLU A 72 -15.88 15.60 18.56
CA GLU A 72 -15.56 17.02 18.68
C GLU A 72 -14.22 17.42 18.03
N ASN A 73 -13.36 16.46 17.66
CA ASN A 73 -12.06 16.74 17.04
C ASN A 73 -11.89 16.05 15.68
N LYS A 74 -11.87 16.86 14.62
CA LYS A 74 -11.80 16.40 13.23
C LYS A 74 -10.50 15.66 12.88
N GLU A 75 -9.37 16.05 13.47
CA GLU A 75 -8.06 15.40 13.20
C GLU A 75 -8.09 13.95 13.68
N ILE A 76 -8.61 13.77 14.88
CA ILE A 76 -8.77 12.47 15.53
C ILE A 76 -9.73 11.58 14.73
N LEU A 77 -10.86 12.13 14.29
CA LEU A 77 -11.84 11.42 13.47
C LEU A 77 -11.25 10.98 12.12
N ASN A 78 -10.41 11.80 11.49
CA ASN A 78 -9.74 11.46 10.25
C ASN A 78 -8.70 10.35 10.44
N LEU A 79 -7.91 10.42 11.51
CA LEU A 79 -6.94 9.38 11.84
C LEU A 79 -7.63 8.02 12.04
N TYR A 80 -8.77 8.03 12.74
CA TYR A 80 -9.61 6.84 12.91
C TYR A 80 -10.03 6.23 11.57
N LYS A 81 -10.64 7.04 10.69
CA LYS A 81 -11.10 6.62 9.35
C LYS A 81 -9.97 6.02 8.53
N LEU A 82 -8.80 6.67 8.50
CA LEU A 82 -7.63 6.20 7.77
C LEU A 82 -7.14 4.83 8.25
N ARG A 83 -7.38 4.49 9.52
CA ARG A 83 -6.92 3.23 10.11
C ARG A 83 -7.93 2.11 9.99
N CYS A 84 -9.22 2.45 10.05
CA CYS A 84 -10.25 1.55 9.54
C CYS A 84 -9.97 1.19 8.08
N ALA A 85 -9.55 2.15 7.26
CA ALA A 85 -9.18 1.88 5.87
C ALA A 85 -7.99 0.92 5.74
N GLU A 86 -6.93 1.11 6.53
CA GLU A 86 -5.80 0.18 6.58
C GLU A 86 -6.23 -1.24 6.95
N TYR A 87 -7.05 -1.38 7.99
CA TYR A 87 -7.59 -2.66 8.43
C TYR A 87 -8.40 -3.34 7.32
N TRP A 88 -9.32 -2.61 6.68
CA TRP A 88 -10.11 -3.15 5.58
C TRP A 88 -9.24 -3.58 4.40
N ALA A 89 -8.18 -2.83 4.10
CA ALA A 89 -7.19 -3.21 3.09
C ALA A 89 -6.42 -4.48 3.48
N GLU A 90 -6.13 -4.69 4.77
CA GLU A 90 -5.50 -5.91 5.26
C GLU A 90 -6.34 -7.14 4.95
N VAL A 91 -7.64 -7.04 5.21
CA VAL A 91 -8.56 -8.16 4.97
C VAL A 91 -9.03 -8.22 3.52
N SER A 92 -8.41 -7.44 2.63
CA SER A 92 -8.70 -7.34 1.20
C SER A 92 -10.13 -6.90 0.87
N ASN A 93 -10.75 -6.14 1.78
CA ASN A 93 -12.02 -5.47 1.57
C ASN A 93 -11.77 -4.02 1.12
N PHE A 94 -11.39 -3.85 -0.14
CA PHE A 94 -10.92 -2.56 -0.65
C PHE A 94 -12.04 -1.52 -0.82
N GLU A 95 -13.28 -1.95 -1.02
CA GLU A 95 -14.42 -1.03 -1.12
C GLU A 95 -14.65 -0.30 0.21
N ASP A 96 -14.70 -1.04 1.32
CA ASP A 96 -14.82 -0.44 2.65
C ASP A 96 -13.56 0.35 3.03
N ALA A 97 -12.38 -0.09 2.58
CA ALA A 97 -11.15 0.68 2.77
C ALA A 97 -11.23 2.05 2.09
N LEU A 98 -11.59 2.09 0.80
CA LEU A 98 -11.71 3.32 0.04
C LEU A 98 -12.86 4.20 0.54
N SER A 99 -13.99 3.61 0.95
CA SER A 99 -15.11 4.34 1.56
C SER A 99 -14.66 5.12 2.81
N ASN A 100 -13.85 4.49 3.66
CA ASN A 100 -13.28 5.16 4.83
C ASN A 100 -12.34 6.30 4.44
N VAL A 101 -11.45 6.10 3.47
CA VAL A 101 -10.54 7.16 3.00
C VAL A 101 -11.31 8.33 2.38
N ARG A 102 -12.30 8.07 1.53
CA ARG A 102 -13.17 9.08 0.90
C ARG A 102 -13.95 9.92 1.93
N SER A 103 -14.21 9.36 3.11
CA SER A 103 -14.93 10.05 4.19
C SER A 103 -14.05 11.00 5.02
N VAL A 104 -12.72 11.02 4.80
CA VAL A 104 -11.78 11.92 5.49
C VAL A 104 -12.04 13.37 5.09
N GLU A 105 -12.23 14.24 6.08
CA GLU A 105 -12.45 15.67 5.82
C GLU A 105 -11.11 16.40 5.71
N LEU A 106 -10.89 17.23 4.68
CA LEU A 106 -9.70 18.07 4.60
C LEU A 106 -9.69 19.10 5.73
N ILE A 107 -8.62 19.13 6.51
CA ILE A 107 -8.39 20.15 7.55
C ILE A 107 -7.47 21.21 6.94
N ASP A 108 -7.94 22.46 6.92
CA ASP A 108 -7.25 23.60 6.29
C ASP A 108 -6.84 23.37 4.82
N GLY A 109 -7.58 22.54 4.09
CA GLY A 109 -7.36 22.26 2.66
C GLY A 109 -6.11 21.43 2.35
N LYS A 110 -5.50 20.79 3.36
CA LYS A 110 -4.36 19.89 3.17
C LYS A 110 -4.77 18.44 3.41
N THR A 111 -4.38 17.53 2.52
CA THR A 111 -4.38 16.10 2.84
C THR A 111 -3.25 15.84 3.82
N ASP A 112 -3.56 15.11 4.88
CA ASP A 112 -2.55 14.62 5.82
C ASP A 112 -1.61 13.61 5.13
N VAL A 113 -0.34 13.53 5.56
CA VAL A 113 0.64 12.55 5.06
C VAL A 113 0.08 11.12 5.20
N TRP A 114 -0.66 10.87 6.28
CA TRP A 114 -1.36 9.60 6.53
C TRP A 114 -2.36 9.23 5.43
N TYR A 115 -3.05 10.19 4.82
CA TYR A 115 -3.99 9.92 3.72
C TYR A 115 -3.25 9.30 2.53
N THR A 116 -2.14 9.92 2.14
CA THR A 116 -1.33 9.49 1.01
C THR A 116 -0.66 8.14 1.27
N ASP A 117 -0.26 7.85 2.50
CA ASP A 117 0.34 6.57 2.88
C ASP A 117 -0.70 5.43 2.87
N ILE A 118 -1.92 5.67 3.36
CA ILE A 118 -3.00 4.67 3.33
C ILE A 118 -3.47 4.36 1.90
N ILE A 119 -3.58 5.36 1.03
CA ILE A 119 -3.88 5.11 -0.38
C ILE A 119 -2.78 4.25 -1.04
N GLN A 120 -1.50 4.56 -0.79
CA GLN A 120 -0.38 3.74 -1.27
C GLN A 120 -0.46 2.31 -0.74
N TYR A 121 -0.82 2.16 0.54
CA TYR A 121 -1.01 0.87 1.18
C TYR A 121 -2.10 0.06 0.48
N ILE A 122 -3.30 0.63 0.31
CA ILE A 122 -4.42 -0.02 -0.38
C ILE A 122 -4.01 -0.47 -1.79
N ALA A 123 -3.40 0.42 -2.57
CA ALA A 123 -2.94 0.10 -3.93
C ALA A 123 -1.87 -1.01 -3.92
N PHE A 124 -0.94 -1.00 -2.97
CA PHE A 124 0.04 -2.07 -2.83
C PHE A 124 -0.63 -3.42 -2.50
N ARG A 125 -1.64 -3.41 -1.62
CA ARG A 125 -2.40 -4.61 -1.25
C ARG A 125 -3.18 -5.20 -2.41
N GLN A 126 -3.85 -4.35 -3.19
CA GLN A 126 -4.53 -4.75 -4.43
C GLN A 126 -3.54 -5.36 -5.43
N ALA A 127 -2.39 -4.70 -5.66
CA ALA A 127 -1.36 -5.19 -6.57
C ALA A 127 -0.83 -6.57 -6.15
N ARG A 128 -0.62 -6.81 -4.84
CA ARG A 128 -0.14 -8.09 -4.32
C ARG A 128 -1.07 -9.26 -4.62
N ILE A 129 -2.38 -9.02 -4.63
CA ILE A 129 -3.36 -10.05 -4.98
C ILE A 129 -3.70 -10.08 -6.48
N GLY A 130 -3.12 -9.16 -7.27
CA GLY A 130 -3.33 -9.04 -8.71
C GLY A 130 -4.59 -8.27 -9.12
N ASP A 131 -5.20 -7.51 -8.21
CA ASP A 131 -6.35 -6.66 -8.53
C ASP A 131 -5.88 -5.34 -9.17
N ILE A 132 -5.49 -5.38 -10.44
CA ILE A 132 -4.93 -4.21 -11.13
C ILE A 132 -5.98 -3.13 -11.40
N ALA A 133 -7.23 -3.55 -11.65
CA ALA A 133 -8.34 -2.61 -11.83
C ALA A 133 -8.56 -1.79 -10.54
N GLY A 134 -8.56 -2.45 -9.38
CA GLY A 134 -8.63 -1.79 -8.08
C GLY A 134 -7.45 -0.87 -7.83
N VAL A 135 -6.22 -1.28 -8.19
CA VAL A 135 -5.03 -0.39 -8.09
C VAL A 135 -5.27 0.92 -8.86
N ILE A 136 -5.77 0.83 -10.09
CA ILE A 136 -6.02 2.00 -10.94
C ILE A 136 -7.10 2.89 -10.33
N GLU A 137 -8.17 2.31 -9.79
CA GLU A 137 -9.21 3.07 -9.08
C GLU A 137 -8.63 3.81 -7.87
N THR A 138 -7.93 3.09 -6.99
CA THR A 138 -7.29 3.65 -5.80
C THR A 138 -6.33 4.79 -6.14
N ILE A 139 -5.57 4.63 -7.23
CA ILE A 139 -4.66 5.66 -7.74
C ILE A 139 -5.46 6.92 -8.19
N ARG A 140 -6.63 6.74 -8.80
CA ARG A 140 -7.51 7.85 -9.23
C ARG A 140 -8.24 8.57 -8.09
N GLU A 141 -8.41 7.92 -6.94
CA GLU A 141 -8.97 8.55 -5.72
C GLU A 141 -8.08 9.66 -5.14
N THR A 142 -6.90 9.88 -5.71
CA THR A 142 -5.98 10.92 -5.28
C THR A 142 -6.39 12.25 -5.92
N SER A 143 -7.07 13.10 -5.14
CA SER A 143 -7.66 14.37 -5.60
C SER A 143 -6.63 15.40 -6.08
N ASP A 144 -5.38 15.30 -5.62
CA ASP A 144 -4.26 16.12 -6.08
C ASP A 144 -3.04 15.22 -6.37
N PRO A 145 -2.74 14.99 -7.66
CA PRO A 145 -1.56 14.24 -8.08
C PRO A 145 -0.22 14.77 -7.53
N ARG A 146 -0.16 16.05 -7.15
CA ARG A 146 1.04 16.70 -6.59
C ARG A 146 1.17 16.48 -5.08
N GLN A 147 0.09 16.13 -4.41
CA GLN A 147 0.09 15.72 -2.99
C GLN A 147 0.42 14.23 -2.83
N PHE A 148 0.47 13.50 -3.94
CA PHE A 148 0.98 12.15 -4.00
C PHE A 148 2.51 12.13 -3.91
N MET A 149 3.06 12.42 -2.72
CA MET A 149 4.51 12.27 -2.45
C MET A 149 5.01 10.83 -2.67
N GLY A 150 4.11 9.87 -2.89
CA GLY A 150 4.37 8.45 -3.15
C GLY A 150 4.64 8.04 -4.60
N LEU A 151 4.85 8.96 -5.56
CA LEU A 151 5.16 8.54 -6.95
C LEU A 151 6.38 7.61 -7.02
N GLY A 152 7.38 7.86 -6.16
CA GLY A 152 8.52 6.96 -5.99
C GLY A 152 8.09 5.56 -5.53
N PHE A 153 7.15 5.47 -4.57
CA PHE A 153 6.62 4.22 -4.05
C PHE A 153 5.81 3.46 -5.12
N LEU A 154 4.89 4.12 -5.82
CA LEU A 154 4.12 3.53 -6.93
C LEU A 154 5.06 2.88 -7.95
N ARG A 155 6.08 3.64 -8.38
CA ARG A 155 7.05 3.18 -9.37
C ARG A 155 7.90 2.03 -8.85
N SER A 156 8.41 2.11 -7.62
CA SER A 156 9.36 1.12 -7.09
C SER A 156 8.71 -0.13 -6.47
N HIS A 157 7.44 -0.07 -6.07
CA HIS A 157 6.77 -1.15 -5.35
C HIS A 157 5.54 -1.67 -6.10
N ILE A 158 4.67 -0.79 -6.57
CA ILE A 158 3.39 -1.21 -7.16
C ILE A 158 3.60 -1.75 -8.57
N ILE A 159 4.36 -1.05 -9.43
CA ILE A 159 4.66 -1.55 -10.79
C ILE A 159 5.29 -2.95 -10.77
N PRO A 160 6.38 -3.22 -10.01
CA PRO A 160 6.94 -4.56 -9.95
C PRO A 160 5.97 -5.60 -9.37
N THR A 161 5.20 -5.22 -8.34
CA THR A 161 4.26 -6.15 -7.72
C THR A 161 3.15 -6.55 -8.70
N ALA A 162 2.56 -5.56 -9.38
CA ALA A 162 1.57 -5.77 -10.44
C ALA A 162 2.12 -6.62 -11.59
N ALA A 163 3.37 -6.37 -12.02
CA ALA A 163 4.01 -7.10 -13.12
C ALA A 163 4.09 -8.62 -12.91
N ARG A 164 4.02 -9.09 -11.67
CA ARG A 164 4.03 -10.53 -11.36
C ARG A 164 2.76 -11.24 -11.81
N SER A 165 1.61 -10.57 -11.74
CA SER A 165 0.28 -11.17 -11.99
C SER A 165 -0.47 -10.56 -13.17
N ALA A 166 -0.27 -9.27 -13.45
CA ALA A 166 -1.00 -8.49 -14.46
C ALA A 166 -0.76 -8.94 -15.90
N THR A 167 -1.76 -8.90 -16.76
CA THR A 167 -1.63 -9.00 -18.22
C THR A 167 -0.85 -7.81 -18.81
N VAL A 168 -0.53 -7.88 -20.10
CA VAL A 168 0.16 -6.77 -20.79
C VAL A 168 -0.72 -5.53 -20.81
N ASP A 169 -1.99 -5.71 -21.14
CA ASP A 169 -2.96 -4.63 -21.29
C ASP A 169 -3.22 -3.97 -19.92
N GLU A 170 -3.38 -4.76 -18.86
CA GLU A 170 -3.51 -4.24 -17.49
C GLU A 170 -2.26 -3.45 -17.04
N LEU A 171 -1.06 -3.87 -17.43
CA LEU A 171 0.16 -3.09 -17.14
C LEU A 171 0.20 -1.79 -17.92
N PHE A 172 -0.27 -1.77 -19.17
CA PHE A 172 -0.41 -0.52 -19.92
C PHE A 172 -1.45 0.39 -19.29
N ASP A 173 -2.61 -0.13 -18.90
CA ASP A 173 -3.65 0.63 -18.21
C ASP A 173 -3.13 1.23 -16.89
N LEU A 174 -2.34 0.45 -16.13
CA LEU A 174 -1.68 0.93 -14.92
C LEU A 174 -0.67 2.04 -15.22
N LEU A 175 0.20 1.85 -16.22
CA LEU A 175 1.17 2.86 -16.62
C LEU A 175 0.47 4.15 -17.08
N HIS A 176 -0.60 4.04 -17.88
CA HIS A 176 -1.42 5.18 -18.29
C HIS A 176 -2.13 5.85 -17.12
N ALA A 177 -2.64 5.11 -16.15
CA ALA A 177 -3.21 5.69 -14.94
C ALA A 177 -2.17 6.52 -14.16
N LEU A 178 -0.91 6.07 -14.12
CA LEU A 178 0.20 6.82 -13.55
C LEU A 178 0.60 8.06 -14.36
N GLU A 179 0.41 8.06 -15.69
CA GLU A 179 0.56 9.24 -16.55
C GLU A 179 -0.46 10.34 -16.24
N MET A 180 -1.67 9.97 -15.81
CA MET A 180 -2.66 10.99 -15.48
C MET A 180 -2.30 11.76 -14.21
N ILE A 181 -1.39 11.20 -13.40
CA ILE A 181 -1.04 11.68 -12.05
C ILE A 181 0.40 12.20 -11.99
N SER A 182 1.23 11.88 -12.97
CA SER A 182 2.60 12.37 -13.07
C SER A 182 2.96 12.68 -14.52
N ASP A 183 4.11 13.28 -14.79
CA ASP A 183 4.66 13.29 -16.16
C ASP A 183 4.55 11.89 -16.80
N PRO A 184 4.44 11.78 -18.15
CA PRO A 184 4.28 10.51 -18.86
C PRO A 184 5.22 9.42 -18.34
N PRO A 185 4.81 8.13 -18.40
CA PRO A 185 5.50 7.05 -17.73
C PRO A 185 6.89 7.04 -18.30
N SER A 186 7.86 7.21 -17.43
CA SER A 186 9.22 7.34 -17.90
C SER A 186 9.59 6.04 -18.61
N ASN A 187 10.48 6.10 -19.61
CA ASN A 187 11.00 4.88 -20.23
C ASN A 187 11.53 3.88 -19.17
N LYS A 188 11.94 4.40 -18.01
CA LYS A 188 12.36 3.64 -16.82
C LYS A 188 11.23 2.84 -16.17
N ASP A 189 9.99 3.33 -16.16
CA ASP A 189 8.83 2.62 -15.61
C ASP A 189 8.47 1.42 -16.48
N ILE A 190 8.47 1.61 -17.81
CA ILE A 190 8.30 0.53 -18.80
C ILE A 190 9.43 -0.50 -18.66
N GLN A 191 10.69 -0.05 -18.56
CA GLN A 191 11.84 -0.91 -18.35
C GLN A 191 11.72 -1.73 -17.05
N LEU A 192 11.26 -1.11 -15.96
CA LEU A 192 11.11 -1.77 -14.67
C LEU A 192 10.04 -2.87 -14.72
N ALA A 193 8.86 -2.55 -15.25
CA ALA A 193 7.78 -3.52 -15.45
C ALA A 193 8.23 -4.69 -16.32
N ALA A 194 8.89 -4.42 -17.46
CA ALA A 194 9.40 -5.44 -18.35
C ALA A 194 10.46 -6.32 -17.68
N THR A 195 11.34 -5.72 -16.88
CA THR A 195 12.35 -6.46 -16.13
C THR A 195 11.70 -7.43 -15.16
N GLU A 196 10.73 -6.97 -14.37
CA GLU A 196 10.06 -7.84 -13.40
C GLU A 196 9.24 -8.95 -14.08
N LEU A 197 8.53 -8.64 -15.17
CA LEU A 197 7.88 -9.65 -16.01
C LEU A 197 8.84 -10.75 -16.45
N ALA A 198 10.03 -10.36 -16.92
CA ALA A 198 11.02 -11.31 -17.42
C ALA A 198 11.60 -12.17 -16.30
N LYS A 199 11.86 -11.59 -15.11
CA LYS A 199 12.26 -12.32 -13.89
C LYS A 199 11.24 -13.37 -13.46
N ASN A 200 9.96 -13.13 -13.74
CA ASN A 200 8.87 -14.07 -13.46
C ASN A 200 8.58 -15.03 -14.64
N GLY A 201 9.51 -15.17 -15.58
CA GLY A 201 9.41 -16.11 -16.71
C GLY A 201 8.48 -15.65 -17.84
N ARG A 202 7.93 -14.43 -17.77
CA ARG A 202 6.97 -13.88 -18.75
C ARG A 202 7.68 -13.11 -19.87
N LEU A 203 8.68 -13.77 -20.45
CA LEU A 203 9.65 -13.18 -21.35
C LEU A 203 9.04 -12.53 -22.60
N LYS A 204 8.09 -13.21 -23.25
CA LYS A 204 7.41 -12.69 -24.45
C LYS A 204 6.68 -11.37 -24.16
N ILE A 205 6.08 -11.27 -22.98
CA ILE A 205 5.33 -10.09 -22.53
C ILE A 205 6.31 -8.95 -22.21
N ALA A 206 7.38 -9.23 -21.46
CA ALA A 206 8.43 -8.26 -21.18
C ALA A 206 9.02 -7.64 -22.46
N VAL A 207 9.31 -8.49 -23.44
CA VAL A 207 9.82 -8.10 -24.76
C VAL A 207 8.81 -7.20 -25.48
N ASN A 208 7.52 -7.57 -25.49
CA ASN A 208 6.48 -6.74 -26.11
C ASN A 208 6.37 -5.36 -25.44
N LEU A 209 6.39 -5.32 -24.11
CA LEU A 209 6.34 -4.08 -23.33
C LEU A 209 7.52 -3.16 -23.66
N MET A 210 8.73 -3.71 -23.75
CA MET A 210 9.95 -2.97 -24.13
C MET A 210 9.88 -2.34 -25.53
N ARG A 211 9.14 -2.92 -26.48
CA ARG A 211 8.97 -2.32 -27.83
C ARG A 211 8.25 -0.98 -27.78
N ASN A 212 7.47 -0.75 -26.73
CA ASN A 212 6.68 0.46 -26.56
C ASN A 212 7.47 1.64 -25.95
N ILE A 213 8.75 1.46 -25.59
CA ILE A 213 9.63 2.57 -25.20
C ILE A 213 9.85 3.48 -26.42
N PRO A 214 9.36 4.74 -26.44
CA PRO A 214 9.43 5.57 -27.64
C PRO A 214 10.85 5.88 -28.10
N ASP A 215 11.74 6.20 -27.16
CA ASP A 215 13.15 6.52 -27.41
C ASP A 215 13.93 5.27 -27.86
N PRO A 216 14.43 5.22 -29.12
CA PRO A 216 15.19 4.08 -29.63
C PRO A 216 16.50 3.82 -28.88
N GLU A 217 17.21 4.88 -28.44
CA GLU A 217 18.47 4.74 -27.72
C GLU A 217 18.24 4.19 -26.32
N PHE A 218 17.25 4.73 -25.60
CA PHE A 218 16.88 4.22 -24.29
C PHE A 218 16.35 2.78 -24.37
N ARG A 219 15.58 2.46 -25.42
CA ARG A 219 15.08 1.10 -25.68
C ARG A 219 16.23 0.10 -25.87
N ALA A 220 17.26 0.48 -26.62
CA ALA A 220 18.43 -0.36 -26.83
C ALA A 220 19.19 -0.62 -25.52
N HIS A 221 19.47 0.41 -24.73
CA HIS A 221 20.12 0.29 -23.42
C HIS A 221 19.30 -0.58 -22.47
N SER A 222 17.99 -0.31 -22.39
CA SER A 222 17.08 -1.06 -21.53
C SER A 222 17.01 -2.53 -21.92
N SER A 223 17.09 -2.85 -23.21
CA SER A 223 17.08 -4.23 -23.71
C SER A 223 18.35 -4.98 -23.32
N ILE A 224 19.49 -4.28 -23.24
CA ILE A 224 20.76 -4.82 -22.74
C ILE A 224 20.64 -5.08 -21.23
N ASP A 225 20.07 -4.14 -20.47
CA ASP A 225 19.89 -4.31 -19.03
C ASP A 225 18.93 -5.45 -18.69
N LEU A 226 17.86 -5.60 -19.47
CA LEU A 226 16.95 -6.75 -19.39
C LEU A 226 17.69 -8.06 -19.64
N ALA A 227 18.50 -8.12 -20.70
CA ALA A 227 19.32 -9.29 -21.01
C ALA A 227 20.33 -9.62 -19.89
N LYS A 228 20.95 -8.61 -19.29
CA LYS A 228 21.85 -8.77 -18.13
C LYS A 228 21.09 -9.31 -16.92
N ALA A 229 19.94 -8.72 -16.58
CA ALA A 229 19.11 -9.17 -15.45
C ALA A 229 18.68 -10.63 -15.62
N LEU A 230 18.27 -11.01 -16.83
CA LEU A 230 17.92 -12.38 -17.17
C LEU A 230 19.12 -13.34 -17.11
N SER A 231 20.31 -12.90 -17.50
CA SER A 231 21.52 -13.74 -17.49
C SER A 231 21.99 -14.13 -16.09
N VAL A 232 21.59 -13.36 -15.07
CA VAL A 232 21.87 -13.65 -13.66
C VAL A 232 20.86 -14.65 -13.10
N GLN A 233 19.61 -14.61 -13.54
CA GLN A 233 18.53 -15.43 -12.99
C GLN A 233 18.24 -16.72 -13.75
N PHE A 234 18.52 -16.77 -15.05
CA PHE A 234 18.16 -17.90 -15.90
C PHE A 234 19.39 -18.54 -16.55
N PRO A 235 19.38 -19.87 -16.73
CA PRO A 235 20.45 -20.54 -17.46
C PRO A 235 20.53 -20.05 -18.92
N LYS A 236 21.72 -20.14 -19.52
CA LYS A 236 22.02 -19.67 -20.90
C LYS A 236 20.99 -20.03 -22.00
N PRO A 237 20.28 -21.17 -21.98
CA PRO A 237 19.25 -21.48 -22.98
C PRO A 237 18.12 -20.44 -23.04
N THR A 238 17.70 -19.88 -21.91
CA THR A 238 16.61 -18.89 -21.82
C THR A 238 17.00 -17.56 -22.47
N ILE A 239 18.28 -17.19 -22.46
CA ILE A 239 18.81 -16.00 -23.15
C ILE A 239 18.76 -16.18 -24.67
N LYS A 240 18.99 -17.40 -25.19
CA LYS A 240 18.84 -17.69 -26.63
C LYS A 240 17.39 -17.57 -27.07
N GLU A 241 16.44 -17.98 -26.23
CA GLU A 241 15.01 -17.79 -26.48
C GLU A 241 14.63 -16.30 -26.46
N TYR A 242 15.20 -15.51 -25.54
CA TYR A 242 15.06 -14.05 -25.53
C TYR A 242 15.52 -13.42 -26.84
N LEU A 243 16.73 -13.73 -27.30
CA LEU A 243 17.28 -13.20 -28.56
C LEU A 243 16.45 -13.63 -29.79
N ARG A 244 15.74 -14.77 -29.72
CA ARG A 244 14.83 -15.22 -30.77
C ARG A 244 13.49 -14.51 -30.73
N ALA A 245 12.91 -14.33 -29.54
CA ALA A 245 11.67 -13.57 -29.35
C ALA A 245 11.84 -12.09 -29.73
N TRP A 246 13.09 -11.61 -29.79
CA TRP A 246 13.38 -10.23 -30.15
C TRP A 246 13.35 -9.92 -31.65
N ARG A 247 13.60 -10.94 -32.48
CA ARG A 247 13.44 -10.86 -33.95
C ARG A 247 11.96 -10.80 -34.32
#